data_AF-Q2QS99-F1
#
_entry.id   AF-Q2QS99-F1
#
_cell.length_a   1.000
_cell.length_b   1.000
_cell.length_c   1.000
_cell.angle_alpha   90.00
_cell.angle_beta   90.00
_cell.angle_gamma   90.00
#
_symmetry.space_group_name_H-M   'P 1'
#
loop_
_entity.id
_entity.type
_entity.pdbx_description
1 polymer ?
#
loop_
_entity_poly.entity_id
_entity_poly.type
_entity_poly.pdbx_seq_one_letter_code
_entity_poly.pdbx_strand_id
1 'polypeptide(L)' 'MAEKQPPPSSPGSVNGKVLGLTDIIEENVMPIDPEKFTPEQKEEFEATLQHAWDQFLNSFMQTRKGTLV' A
#
# COMPACT_ATOMS: atom_id res chain seq x y z
N MET A 1 -21.21 19.99 28.41
CA MET A 1 -20.42 20.60 27.32
C MET A 1 -19.19 19.73 27.17
N ALA A 2 -19.10 18.90 26.12
CA ALA A 2 -17.97 17.98 25.94
C ALA A 2 -17.03 18.58 24.90
N GLU A 3 -15.85 18.99 25.36
CA GLU A 3 -14.77 19.54 24.54
C GLU A 3 -14.21 18.42 23.66
N LYS A 4 -14.23 18.61 22.34
CA LYS A 4 -13.78 17.63 21.35
C LYS A 4 -12.26 17.70 21.29
N GLN A 5 -11.59 16.74 21.91
CA GLN A 5 -10.12 16.62 21.88
C GLN A 5 -9.65 16.58 20.41
N PRO A 6 -8.64 17.38 20.02
CA PRO A 6 -8.14 17.38 18.64
C PRO A 6 -7.59 15.98 18.31
N PRO A 7 -7.75 15.51 17.06
CA PRO A 7 -7.18 14.22 16.65
C PRO A 7 -5.67 14.25 16.89
N PRO A 8 -5.07 13.16 17.41
CA PRO A 8 -3.63 13.10 17.60
C PRO A 8 -2.95 13.39 16.25
N SER A 9 -2.04 14.36 16.25
CA SER A 9 -1.22 14.70 15.10
C SER A 9 -0.63 13.41 14.51
N SER A 10 -0.94 13.19 13.22
CA SER A 10 -0.40 12.09 12.43
C SER A 10 1.11 12.00 12.68
N PRO A 11 1.67 10.83 13.05
CA PRO A 11 3.11 10.70 13.18
C PRO A 11 3.70 11.08 11.83
N GLY A 12 4.55 12.11 11.82
CA GLY A 12 5.17 12.63 10.62
C GLY A 12 5.69 11.49 9.76
N SER A 13 5.40 11.56 8.46
CA SER A 13 5.86 10.71 7.36
C SER A 13 7.07 9.86 7.77
N VAL A 14 6.79 8.74 8.42
CA VAL A 14 7.78 7.72 8.70
C VAL A 14 7.96 7.02 7.38
N ASN A 15 9.12 7.28 6.76
CA ASN A 15 9.67 6.48 5.68
C ASN A 15 9.27 5.02 5.88
N GLY A 16 8.66 4.45 4.84
CA GLY A 16 7.84 3.25 4.89
C GLY A 16 8.28 2.27 5.96
N LYS A 17 7.38 2.01 6.93
CA LYS A 17 7.47 0.80 7.74
C LYS A 17 7.23 -0.38 6.81
N VAL A 18 8.30 -0.84 6.18
CA VAL A 18 8.34 -2.11 5.45
C VAL A 18 8.42 -3.21 6.51
N LEU A 19 7.28 -3.87 6.72
CA LEU A 19 7.18 -5.30 7.07
C LEU A 19 8.20 -5.86 8.08
N GLY A 20 8.45 -5.22 9.24
CA GLY A 20 9.26 -5.86 10.30
C GLY A 20 10.66 -6.34 9.88
N LEU A 21 11.23 -5.76 8.83
CA LEU A 21 12.55 -6.11 8.33
C LEU A 21 13.59 -5.22 9.01
N THR A 22 13.94 -5.53 10.27
CA THR A 22 15.06 -4.85 10.95
C THR A 22 16.43 -5.24 10.39
N ASP A 23 16.50 -6.32 9.60
CA ASP A 23 17.73 -6.88 9.03
C ASP A 23 17.74 -6.84 7.49
N ILE A 24 17.27 -5.74 6.88
CA ILE A 24 17.49 -5.55 5.44
C ILE A 24 18.98 -5.25 5.24
N ILE A 25 19.70 -6.19 4.64
CA ILE A 25 21.06 -5.95 4.14
C ILE A 25 20.90 -5.07 2.90
N GLU A 26 21.18 -3.78 3.05
CA GLU A 26 21.02 -2.77 1.99
C GLU A 26 21.84 -3.12 0.72
N GLU A 27 22.99 -3.77 0.88
CA GLU A 27 23.81 -4.31 -0.22
C GLU A 27 23.07 -5.32 -1.10
N ASN A 28 22.07 -6.03 -0.55
CA ASN A 28 21.28 -7.04 -1.26
C ASN A 28 19.98 -6.47 -1.87
N VAL A 29 19.73 -5.17 -1.70
CA VAL A 29 18.55 -4.52 -2.28
C VAL A 29 18.84 -4.16 -3.73
N MET A 30 18.34 -4.97 -4.65
CA MET A 30 18.40 -4.67 -6.07
C MET A 30 17.28 -3.67 -6.42
N PRO A 31 17.59 -2.46 -6.93
CA PRO A 31 16.57 -1.56 -7.40
C PRO A 31 15.91 -2.15 -8.64
N ILE A 32 14.59 -2.30 -8.57
CA ILE A 32 13.78 -2.76 -9.70
C ILE A 32 13.32 -1.53 -10.47
N ASP A 33 13.71 -1.43 -11.73
CA ASP A 33 13.26 -0.39 -12.64
C ASP A 33 12.08 -0.90 -13.49
N PRO A 34 10.85 -0.36 -13.32
CA PRO A 34 9.68 -0.77 -14.09
C PRO A 34 9.84 -0.55 -15.60
N GLU A 35 10.76 0.34 -16.03
CA GLU A 35 11.05 0.56 -17.45
C GLU A 35 11.90 -0.55 -18.07
N LYS A 36 12.52 -1.40 -17.26
CA LYS A 36 13.34 -2.54 -17.70
C LYS A 36 12.57 -3.85 -17.76
N PHE A 37 11.28 -3.82 -17.45
CA PHE A 37 10.45 -5.02 -17.56
C PHE A 37 10.37 -5.50 -18.98
N THR A 38 10.47 -6.82 -19.12
CA THR A 38 10.07 -7.49 -20.36
C THR A 38 8.58 -7.23 -20.59
N PRO A 39 8.09 -7.26 -21.85
CA PRO A 39 6.68 -7.01 -22.14
C PRO A 39 5.72 -7.90 -21.33
N GLU A 40 6.08 -9.17 -21.13
CA GLU A 40 5.30 -10.14 -20.35
C GLU A 40 5.24 -9.76 -18.86
N GLN A 41 6.39 -9.44 -18.24
CA GLN A 41 6.42 -8.97 -16.84
C GLN A 41 5.63 -7.69 -16.63
N LYS A 42 5.64 -6.79 -17.61
CA LYS A 42 4.88 -5.54 -17.54
C LYS A 42 3.38 -5.81 -17.56
N GLU A 43 2.93 -6.74 -18.41
CA GLU A 43 1.53 -7.17 -18.47
C GLU A 43 1.08 -7.80 -17.15
N GLU A 44 1.87 -8.71 -16.58
CA GLU A 44 1.59 -9.33 -15.28
C GLU A 44 1.55 -8.30 -14.15
N PHE A 45 2.49 -7.34 -14.14
CA PHE A 45 2.52 -6.26 -13.17
C PHE A 45 1.28 -5.38 -13.26
N GLU A 46 0.87 -4.98 -14.46
CA GLU A 46 -0.31 -4.16 -14.68
C GLU A 46 -1.60 -4.90 -14.30
N ALA A 47 -1.71 -6.18 -14.64
CA ALA A 47 -2.83 -7.03 -14.23
C ALA A 47 -2.92 -7.15 -12.71
N THR A 48 -1.78 -7.33 -12.02
CA THR A 48 -1.71 -7.37 -10.56
C THR A 48 -2.12 -6.04 -9.95
N LEU A 49 -1.68 -4.92 -10.54
CA LEU A 49 -2.04 -3.58 -10.08
C LEU A 49 -3.55 -3.33 -10.20
N GLN A 50 -4.13 -3.65 -11.35
CA GLN A 50 -5.57 -3.54 -11.58
C GLN A 50 -6.36 -4.40 -10.59
N HIS A 51 -5.93 -5.64 -10.37
CA HIS A 51 -6.57 -6.52 -9.38
C HIS A 51 -6.54 -5.92 -7.97
N ALA A 52 -5.40 -5.36 -7.54
CA ALA A 52 -5.30 -4.72 -6.23
C ALA A 52 -6.22 -3.49 -6.11
N TRP A 53 -6.35 -2.70 -7.17
CA TRP A 53 -7.29 -1.58 -7.23
C TRP A 53 -8.74 -2.04 -7.10
N ASP A 54 -9.13 -3.09 -7.83
CA ASP A 54 -10.49 -3.63 -7.76
C ASP A 54 -10.81 -4.18 -6.37
N GLN A 55 -9.87 -4.90 -5.75
CA GLN A 55 -10.01 -5.38 -4.37
C GLN A 55 -10.20 -4.22 -3.39
N PHE A 56 -9.39 -3.17 -3.53
CA PHE A 56 -9.51 -1.97 -2.70
C PHE A 56 -10.87 -1.30 -2.89
N LEU A 57 -11.30 -1.06 -4.12
CA LEU A 57 -12.57 -0.41 -4.41
C LEU A 57 -13.75 -1.24 -3.90
N ASN A 58 -13.70 -2.56 -4.04
CA ASN A 58 -14.74 -3.46 -3.55
C ASN A 58 -14.84 -3.40 -2.01
N SER A 59 -13.70 -3.54 -1.31
CA SER A 59 -13.63 -3.43 0.15
C SER A 59 -14.10 -2.05 0.65
N PHE A 60 -13.68 -0.99 -0.03
CA PHE A 60 -14.09 0.37 0.28
C PHE A 60 -15.60 0.56 0.11
N MET A 61 -16.17 0.06 -0.99
CA MET A 61 -17.61 0.12 -1.24
C MET A 61 -18.42 -0.69 -0.25
N GLN A 62 -17.92 -1.85 0.19
CA GLN A 62 -18.54 -2.68 1.23
C GLN A 62 -18.53 -1.97 2.59
N THR A 63 -17.38 -1.41 2.97
CA THR A 63 -17.24 -0.63 4.21
C THR A 63 -18.17 0.58 4.19
N ARG A 64 -18.26 1.31 3.07
CA ARG A 64 -19.17 2.45 2.90
C ARG A 64 -20.64 2.06 3.07
N LYS A 65 -21.01 0.83 2.68
CA LYS A 65 -22.37 0.29 2.85
C LYS A 65 -22.62 -0.27 4.26
N GLY A 66 -21.65 -0.18 5.18
CA GLY A 66 -21.77 -0.69 6.54
C GLY A 66 -21.65 -2.22 6.64
N THR A 67 -21.12 -2.88 5.60
CA THR A 67 -20.84 -4.32 5.63
C THR A 67 -19.35 -4.52 5.88
N LEU A 68 -19.00 -5.07 7.04
CA LEU A 68 -17.65 -5.57 7.30
C LEU A 68 -17.56 -6.95 6.63
N VAL A 69 -16.60 -7.14 5.73
CA VAL A 69 -16.29 -8.44 5.12
C VAL A 69 -15.15 -9.10 5.87
#